data_AF-A0A8H5TVN8-F1
#
_entry.id   AF-A0A8H5TVN8-F1
#
_cell.length_a   1.000
_cell.length_b   1.000
_cell.length_c   1.000
_cell.angle_alpha   90.00
_cell.angle_beta   90.00
_cell.angle_gamma   90.00
#
_symmetry.space_group_name_H-M   'P 1'
#
loop_
_entity.id
_entity.type
_entity.pdbx_description
1 polymer ?
#
loop_
_entity_poly.entity_id
_entity_poly.type
_entity_poly.pdbx_seq_one_letter_code
_entity_poly.pdbx_strand_id
1 'polypeptide(L)'
;MSASSSTPAVQGVQEADTSTTAIFQVGEDGDVILVVGLNKDKIQVHSSFLKHVSLVFRVMMTSAMSEGEALRNKVDDSPVEIMLPEDSARAIRQILQYLYGANPCPAPDSVVMKEIAILANKYDMVSRLRYFAFFWLQHIPVDTTTMPGMESAWNLLVASYLLEVHAPFFNISKKLVASKGSLLKHVKSTHDEVLGLQLGSEFAVNLPWNTYLHTDKASVAIEEVRSAAKSRKLDMGLCLGCLIHATDSFTKRHAQCKHLAWHFP
;
A
#
# COMPACT_ATOMS: atom_id res chain seq x y z
N MET A 1 -19.14 -59.58 52.95
CA MET A 1 -19.24 -58.21 53.49
C MET A 1 -18.62 -57.29 52.46
N SER A 2 -19.33 -56.26 52.04
CA SER A 2 -19.00 -55.49 50.82
C SER A 2 -17.90 -54.47 51.06
N ALA A 3 -16.93 -54.39 50.14
CA ALA A 3 -15.95 -53.30 50.09
C ALA A 3 -16.26 -52.43 48.86
N SER A 4 -16.66 -51.18 49.10
CA SER A 4 -17.07 -50.25 48.05
C SER A 4 -15.86 -49.63 47.35
N SER A 5 -15.82 -49.71 46.02
CA SER A 5 -14.89 -48.95 45.21
C SER A 5 -15.19 -47.46 45.29
N SER A 6 -14.17 -46.65 45.55
CA SER A 6 -14.24 -45.18 45.52
C SER A 6 -13.24 -44.64 44.51
N THR A 7 -13.75 -44.08 43.41
CA THR A 7 -12.97 -43.48 42.33
C THR A 7 -12.68 -42.01 42.65
N PRO A 8 -11.42 -41.54 42.63
CA PRO A 8 -11.11 -40.12 42.67
C PRO A 8 -11.44 -39.46 41.32
N ALA A 9 -11.95 -38.23 41.37
CA ALA A 9 -12.36 -37.49 40.17
C ALA A 9 -11.17 -37.08 39.28
N VAL A 10 -11.37 -37.20 37.96
CA VAL A 10 -10.51 -36.53 36.97
C VAL A 10 -10.82 -35.04 37.02
N GLN A 11 -9.94 -34.25 37.64
CA GLN A 11 -9.96 -32.81 37.50
C GLN A 11 -9.47 -32.44 36.10
N GLY A 12 -10.33 -31.77 35.33
CA GLY A 12 -9.97 -31.30 34.00
C GLY A 12 -8.90 -30.22 34.10
N VAL A 13 -7.74 -30.48 33.50
CA VAL A 13 -6.80 -29.41 33.13
C VAL A 13 -7.45 -28.63 31.99
N GLN A 14 -8.07 -27.50 32.31
CA GLN A 14 -8.30 -26.47 31.30
C GLN A 14 -6.92 -25.91 30.94
N GLU A 15 -6.38 -26.35 29.81
CA GLU A 15 -5.29 -25.64 29.15
C GLU A 15 -5.84 -24.25 28.79
N ALA A 16 -5.51 -23.27 29.63
CA ALA A 16 -5.65 -21.87 29.29
C ALA A 16 -4.68 -21.59 28.15
N ASP A 17 -5.19 -21.73 26.92
CA ASP A 17 -4.45 -21.54 25.67
C ASP A 17 -4.02 -20.07 25.53
N THR A 18 -2.96 -19.75 26.27
CA THR A 18 -2.46 -18.39 26.47
C THR A 18 -1.56 -18.04 25.30
N SER A 19 -2.20 -17.96 24.12
CA SER A 19 -1.60 -17.48 22.88
C SER A 19 -1.12 -16.05 23.08
N THR A 20 0.11 -15.93 23.58
CA THR A 20 0.77 -14.66 23.84
C THR A 20 1.21 -14.13 22.49
N THR A 21 0.37 -13.30 21.87
CA THR A 21 0.65 -12.66 20.58
C THR A 21 1.94 -11.87 20.69
N ALA A 22 3.01 -12.40 20.07
CA ALA A 22 4.35 -11.82 20.18
C ALA A 22 4.36 -10.38 19.63
N ILE A 23 4.70 -9.42 20.49
CA ILE A 23 4.80 -8.01 20.14
C ILE A 23 6.04 -7.81 19.28
N PHE A 24 5.87 -7.22 18.09
CA PHE A 24 6.99 -6.83 17.25
C PHE A 24 7.47 -5.43 17.61
N GLN A 25 8.71 -5.32 18.09
CA GLN A 25 9.34 -4.05 18.44
C GLN A 25 10.08 -3.46 17.22
N VAL A 26 9.73 -2.23 16.84
CA VAL A 26 10.46 -1.45 15.83
C VAL A 26 11.75 -0.88 16.43
N GLY A 27 11.69 -0.55 17.73
CA GLY A 27 12.81 -0.18 18.59
C GLY A 27 12.46 -0.49 20.05
N GLU A 28 13.45 -0.37 20.93
CA GLU A 28 13.29 -0.56 22.38
C GLU A 28 12.31 0.50 22.96
N ASP A 29 11.57 0.15 24.00
CA ASP A 29 10.76 1.05 24.85
C ASP A 29 9.75 1.99 24.15
N GLY A 30 9.23 1.61 22.98
CA GLY A 30 8.23 2.40 22.26
C GLY A 30 6.94 2.66 23.07
N ASP A 31 6.49 3.91 23.10
CA ASP A 31 5.35 4.41 23.89
C ASP A 31 3.96 4.11 23.29
N VAL A 32 3.91 3.56 22.07
CA VAL A 32 2.69 3.15 21.36
C VAL A 32 2.77 1.68 20.92
N ILE A 33 1.65 0.97 21.01
CA ILE A 33 1.42 -0.31 20.35
C ILE A 33 0.34 -0.12 19.28
N LEU A 34 0.70 -0.29 18.01
CA LEU A 34 -0.29 -0.41 16.93
C LEU A 34 -0.86 -1.84 16.97
N VAL A 35 -2.19 -1.96 17.04
CA VAL A 35 -2.92 -3.23 17.01
C VAL A 35 -3.57 -3.36 15.64
N VAL A 36 -2.95 -4.13 14.75
CA VAL A 36 -3.19 -4.04 13.30
C VAL A 36 -3.91 -5.27 12.75
N GLY A 37 -4.89 -5.03 11.87
CA GLY A 37 -5.61 -6.06 11.14
C GLY A 37 -6.55 -6.91 11.99
N LEU A 38 -7.27 -7.83 11.34
CA LEU A 38 -8.21 -8.76 12.00
C LEU A 38 -7.52 -9.68 13.03
N ASN A 39 -6.25 -10.02 12.81
CA ASN A 39 -5.45 -10.84 13.71
C ASN A 39 -4.95 -10.08 14.96
N LYS A 40 -5.16 -8.75 15.02
CA LYS A 40 -4.68 -7.88 16.10
C LYS A 40 -3.17 -7.97 16.35
N ASP A 41 -2.39 -8.01 15.26
CA ASP A 41 -0.94 -8.05 15.30
C ASP A 41 -0.40 -6.81 16.04
N LYS A 42 0.34 -7.02 17.12
CA LYS A 42 0.89 -5.95 17.97
C LYS A 42 2.26 -5.49 17.48
N ILE A 43 2.38 -4.20 17.18
CA ILE A 43 3.63 -3.54 16.75
C ILE A 43 3.96 -2.39 17.69
N GLN A 44 4.98 -2.53 18.51
CA GLN A 44 5.44 -1.49 19.44
C GLN A 44 6.43 -0.54 18.74
N VAL A 45 6.19 0.77 18.87
CA VAL A 45 6.90 1.82 18.15
C VAL A 45 6.79 3.15 18.89
N HIS A 46 7.73 4.06 18.64
CA HIS A 46 7.72 5.40 19.21
C HIS A 46 6.68 6.31 18.53
N SER A 47 5.83 6.98 19.31
CA SER A 47 4.90 8.01 18.83
C SER A 47 5.65 9.16 18.18
N SER A 48 6.79 9.58 18.74
CA SER A 48 7.65 10.64 18.19
C SER A 48 8.10 10.32 16.76
N PHE A 49 8.46 9.06 16.49
CA PHE A 49 8.81 8.56 15.17
C PHE A 49 7.60 8.57 14.21
N LEU A 50 6.46 8.02 14.63
CA LEU A 50 5.23 8.02 13.81
C LEU A 50 4.79 9.45 13.41
N LYS A 51 4.78 10.38 14.37
CA LYS A 51 4.46 11.81 14.16
C LYS A 51 5.47 12.52 13.24
N HIS A 52 6.71 12.01 13.13
CA HIS A 52 7.74 12.55 12.23
C HIS A 52 7.59 12.01 10.79
N VAL A 53 7.31 10.72 10.63
CA VAL A 53 7.25 10.09 9.30
C VAL A 53 5.91 10.26 8.58
N SER A 54 4.82 10.48 9.32
CA SER A 54 3.45 10.60 8.81
C SER A 54 2.73 11.84 9.35
N LEU A 55 2.13 12.64 8.45
CA LEU A 55 1.23 13.73 8.84
C LEU A 55 -0.05 13.21 9.50
N VAL A 56 -0.60 12.08 9.02
CA VAL A 56 -1.85 11.50 9.53
C VAL A 56 -1.68 11.01 10.96
N PHE A 57 -0.63 10.24 11.26
CA PHE A 57 -0.31 9.88 12.65
C PHE A 57 0.02 11.12 13.50
N ARG A 58 0.64 12.16 12.93
CA ARG A 58 0.83 13.43 13.63
C ARG A 58 -0.49 14.06 14.07
N VAL A 59 -1.48 14.16 13.18
CA VAL A 59 -2.80 14.73 13.52
C VAL A 59 -3.55 13.82 14.50
N MET A 60 -3.62 12.51 14.24
CA MET A 60 -4.27 11.52 15.10
C MET A 60 -3.74 11.59 16.55
N MET A 61 -2.42 11.62 16.74
CA MET A 61 -1.77 11.59 18.06
C MET A 61 -1.60 12.96 18.74
N THR A 62 -2.00 14.07 18.11
CA THR A 62 -1.92 15.42 18.71
C THR A 62 -3.26 16.13 18.84
N SER A 63 -4.27 15.71 18.08
CA SER A 63 -5.64 16.24 18.14
C SER A 63 -6.39 15.82 19.42
N ALA A 64 -7.62 16.32 19.56
CA ALA A 64 -8.58 15.93 20.60
C ALA A 64 -9.29 14.58 20.32
N MET A 65 -8.79 13.78 19.36
CA MET A 65 -9.27 12.41 19.12
C MET A 65 -8.86 11.48 20.26
N SER A 66 -9.54 10.33 20.37
CA SER A 66 -9.32 9.29 21.38
C SER A 66 -7.85 8.90 21.55
N GLU A 67 -7.13 8.75 20.45
CA GLU A 67 -5.74 8.31 20.36
C GLU A 67 -4.78 9.36 20.92
N GLY A 68 -5.03 10.64 20.61
CA GLY A 68 -4.29 11.77 21.17
C GLY A 68 -4.59 11.99 22.66
N GLU A 69 -5.83 11.77 23.08
CA GLU A 69 -6.23 11.91 24.48
C GLU A 69 -5.68 10.78 25.36
N ALA A 70 -5.69 9.54 24.87
CA ALA A 70 -5.06 8.40 25.53
C ALA A 70 -3.54 8.59 25.72
N LEU A 71 -2.87 9.19 24.73
CA LEU A 71 -1.44 9.54 24.84
C LEU A 71 -1.17 10.68 25.83
N ARG A 72 -2.05 11.67 25.95
CA ARG A 72 -1.91 12.77 26.93
C ARG A 72 -2.17 12.35 28.37
N ASN A 73 -3.15 11.47 28.57
CA ASN A 73 -3.65 11.09 29.90
C ASN A 73 -3.11 9.73 30.40
N LYS A 74 -2.05 9.22 29.76
CA LYS A 74 -1.33 8.02 30.20
C LYS A 74 -0.83 8.19 31.64
N VAL A 75 -1.18 7.24 32.51
CA VAL A 75 -1.03 7.34 33.99
C VAL A 75 0.23 6.65 34.50
N ASP A 76 0.72 5.63 33.79
CA ASP A 76 1.91 4.84 34.07
C ASP A 76 2.87 4.87 32.87
N ASP A 77 3.91 4.04 32.86
CA ASP A 77 4.81 3.93 31.70
C ASP A 77 4.32 2.95 30.61
N SER A 78 3.14 2.34 30.74
CA SER A 78 2.61 1.33 29.82
C SER A 78 2.33 1.89 28.42
N PRO A 79 2.73 1.23 27.31
CA PRO A 79 2.45 1.72 25.96
C PRO A 79 0.95 1.85 25.64
N VAL A 80 0.56 2.90 24.90
CA VAL A 80 -0.84 3.12 24.51
C VAL A 80 -1.19 2.31 23.26
N GLU A 81 -2.29 1.55 23.31
CA GLU A 81 -2.79 0.80 22.15
C GLU A 81 -3.58 1.70 21.18
N ILE A 82 -3.26 1.60 19.88
CA ILE A 82 -3.98 2.28 18.79
C ILE A 82 -4.50 1.21 17.81
N MET A 83 -5.82 1.18 17.59
CA MET A 83 -6.51 0.16 16.82
C MET A 83 -6.53 0.48 15.31
N LEU A 84 -5.94 -0.37 14.49
CA LEU A 84 -5.89 -0.24 13.02
C LEU A 84 -6.45 -1.50 12.34
N PRO A 85 -7.75 -1.83 12.51
CA PRO A 85 -8.31 -3.15 12.15
C PRO A 85 -8.38 -3.42 10.64
N GLU A 86 -8.39 -2.38 9.81
CA GLU A 86 -8.50 -2.47 8.34
C GLU A 86 -7.15 -2.57 7.64
N ASP A 87 -6.05 -2.28 8.34
CA ASP A 87 -4.72 -2.16 7.73
C ASP A 87 -3.96 -3.49 7.69
N SER A 88 -3.09 -3.63 6.68
CA SER A 88 -2.20 -4.81 6.57
C SER A 88 -1.06 -4.71 7.58
N ALA A 89 -1.10 -5.57 8.60
CA ALA A 89 -0.03 -5.71 9.59
C ALA A 89 1.33 -6.03 8.96
N ARG A 90 1.33 -6.85 7.89
CA ARG A 90 2.53 -7.21 7.12
C ARG A 90 3.15 -5.97 6.46
N ALA A 91 2.33 -5.10 5.86
CA ALA A 91 2.81 -3.91 5.18
C ALA A 91 3.16 -2.77 6.15
N ILE A 92 2.39 -2.54 7.23
CA ILE A 92 2.78 -1.59 8.30
C ILE A 92 4.14 -1.99 8.90
N ARG A 93 4.33 -3.28 9.22
CA ARG A 93 5.60 -3.77 9.78
C ARG A 93 6.79 -3.45 8.87
N GLN A 94 6.67 -3.74 7.57
CA GLN A 94 7.74 -3.44 6.62
C GLN A 94 7.98 -1.94 6.45
N ILE A 95 6.94 -1.11 6.34
CA ILE A 95 7.08 0.36 6.31
C ILE A 95 7.92 0.85 7.48
N LEU A 96 7.59 0.42 8.70
CA LEU A 96 8.29 0.85 9.90
C LEU A 96 9.74 0.33 9.92
N GLN A 97 10.00 -0.89 9.46
CA GLN A 97 11.37 -1.41 9.30
C GLN A 97 12.20 -0.56 8.31
N TYR A 98 11.66 -0.23 7.13
CA TYR A 98 12.36 0.60 6.14
C TYR A 98 12.64 2.01 6.64
N LEU A 99 11.66 2.66 7.27
CA LEU A 99 11.76 4.04 7.72
C LEU A 99 12.59 4.20 9.01
N TYR A 100 12.64 3.18 9.86
CA TYR A 100 13.44 3.19 11.09
C TYR A 100 14.90 2.78 10.83
N GLY A 101 15.15 1.99 9.77
CA GLY A 101 16.51 1.70 9.28
C GLY A 101 17.32 0.68 10.07
N ALA A 102 16.81 0.18 11.20
CA ALA A 102 17.54 -0.76 12.07
C ALA A 102 17.68 -2.18 11.49
N ASN A 103 16.93 -2.55 10.45
CA ASN A 103 16.95 -3.90 9.87
C ASN A 103 16.91 -3.87 8.34
N PRO A 104 17.89 -4.47 7.63
CA PRO A 104 17.82 -4.64 6.18
C PRO A 104 16.73 -5.66 5.82
N CYS A 105 15.56 -5.17 5.41
CA CYS A 105 14.46 -5.99 4.90
C CYS A 105 14.63 -6.21 3.38
N PRO A 106 14.46 -7.44 2.85
CA PRO A 106 14.46 -7.67 1.40
C PRO A 106 13.28 -6.95 0.73
N ALA A 107 13.45 -6.57 -0.53
CA ALA A 107 12.40 -5.89 -1.30
C ALA A 107 11.05 -6.64 -1.24
N PRO A 108 9.92 -5.93 -1.11
CA PRO A 108 8.61 -6.55 -0.94
C PRO A 108 8.19 -7.32 -2.20
N ASP A 109 7.44 -8.41 -2.00
CA ASP A 109 6.70 -9.04 -3.10
C ASP A 109 5.67 -8.05 -3.68
N SER A 110 5.19 -8.28 -4.91
CA SER A 110 4.29 -7.33 -5.56
C SER A 110 2.98 -7.06 -4.80
N VAL A 111 2.47 -8.02 -4.03
CA VAL A 111 1.24 -7.86 -3.23
C VAL A 111 1.54 -6.93 -2.05
N VAL A 112 2.61 -7.20 -1.29
CA VAL A 112 3.07 -6.32 -0.21
C VAL A 112 3.40 -4.93 -0.74
N MET A 113 4.05 -4.80 -1.90
CA MET A 113 4.43 -3.52 -2.46
C MET A 113 3.20 -2.65 -2.78
N LYS A 114 2.10 -3.25 -3.24
CA LYS A 114 0.81 -2.56 -3.41
C LYS A 114 0.22 -2.16 -2.05
N GLU A 115 0.19 -3.05 -1.06
CA GLU A 115 -0.28 -2.74 0.29
C GLU A 115 0.52 -1.59 0.92
N ILE A 116 1.85 -1.60 0.80
CA ILE A 116 2.75 -0.52 1.23
C ILE A 116 2.40 0.79 0.53
N ALA A 117 2.13 0.76 -0.78
CA ALA A 117 1.77 1.96 -1.53
C ALA A 117 0.42 2.55 -1.12
N ILE A 118 -0.58 1.71 -0.85
CA ILE A 118 -1.89 2.12 -0.32
C ILE A 118 -1.72 2.77 1.06
N LEU A 119 -0.97 2.13 1.97
CA LEU A 119 -0.69 2.68 3.31
C LEU A 119 0.14 3.96 3.25
N ALA A 120 1.12 4.04 2.34
CA ALA A 120 1.93 5.24 2.12
C ALA A 120 1.07 6.44 1.70
N ASN A 121 0.06 6.21 0.86
CA ASN A 121 -0.92 7.23 0.49
C ASN A 121 -1.86 7.55 1.67
N LYS A 122 -2.46 6.53 2.31
CA LYS A 122 -3.39 6.67 3.45
C LYS A 122 -2.80 7.48 4.61
N TYR A 123 -1.52 7.29 4.91
CA TYR A 123 -0.84 7.91 6.05
C TYR A 123 0.08 9.09 5.70
N ASP A 124 0.07 9.59 4.45
CA ASP A 124 0.98 10.65 3.97
C ASP A 124 2.48 10.35 4.24
N MET A 125 2.94 9.24 3.68
CA MET A 125 4.34 8.77 3.75
C MET A 125 4.96 8.56 2.35
N VAL A 126 4.25 8.89 1.27
CA VAL A 126 4.71 8.73 -0.13
C VAL A 126 6.11 9.33 -0.34
N SER A 127 6.32 10.57 0.12
CA SER A 127 7.60 11.27 0.01
C SER A 127 8.77 10.57 0.72
N ARG A 128 8.49 9.81 1.79
CA ARG A 128 9.48 9.03 2.55
C ARG A 128 9.79 7.70 1.86
N LEU A 129 8.76 7.05 1.28
CA LEU A 129 8.86 5.70 0.71
C LEU A 129 9.25 5.69 -0.79
N ARG A 130 9.08 6.80 -1.52
CA ARG A 130 9.38 6.91 -2.97
C ARG A 130 10.79 6.43 -3.36
N TYR A 131 11.81 6.71 -2.55
CA TYR A 131 13.19 6.30 -2.84
C TYR A 131 13.41 4.79 -2.66
N PHE A 132 12.82 4.19 -1.63
CA PHE A 132 12.81 2.73 -1.46
C PHE A 132 12.02 2.06 -2.60
N ALA A 133 10.87 2.63 -2.96
CA ALA A 133 10.05 2.17 -4.07
C ALA A 133 10.81 2.18 -5.41
N PHE A 134 11.56 3.26 -5.70
CA PHE A 134 12.44 3.33 -6.86
C PHE A 134 13.47 2.18 -6.88
N PHE A 135 14.12 1.93 -5.74
CA PHE A 135 15.07 0.81 -5.59
C PHE A 135 14.41 -0.56 -5.78
N TRP A 136 13.23 -0.82 -5.18
CA TRP A 136 12.55 -2.10 -5.36
C TRP A 136 12.09 -2.31 -6.80
N LEU A 137 11.53 -1.27 -7.42
CA LEU A 137 10.91 -1.34 -8.74
C LEU A 137 11.92 -1.40 -9.89
N GLN A 138 13.11 -0.79 -9.77
CA GLN A 138 14.15 -0.85 -10.81
C GLN A 138 14.77 -2.25 -10.97
N HIS A 139 14.73 -3.08 -9.92
CA HIS A 139 15.33 -4.42 -9.91
C HIS A 139 14.37 -5.53 -10.32
N ILE A 140 13.12 -5.19 -10.64
CA ILE A 140 12.15 -6.14 -11.19
C ILE A 140 12.56 -6.44 -12.64
N PRO A 141 12.86 -7.69 -13.01
CA PRO A 141 13.37 -7.99 -14.34
C PRO A 141 12.33 -7.65 -15.42
N VAL A 142 12.58 -6.55 -16.12
CA VAL A 142 11.77 -6.10 -17.25
C VAL A 142 12.04 -6.98 -18.48
N ASP A 143 13.17 -7.66 -18.55
CA ASP A 143 13.67 -8.21 -19.82
C ASP A 143 13.62 -9.76 -19.90
N THR A 144 13.16 -10.45 -18.86
CA THR A 144 13.08 -11.93 -18.86
C THR A 144 11.76 -12.47 -19.43
N THR A 145 11.86 -13.60 -20.12
CA THR A 145 10.74 -14.39 -20.70
C THR A 145 9.71 -14.86 -19.65
N THR A 146 10.07 -14.86 -18.38
CA THR A 146 9.15 -14.88 -17.23
C THR A 146 8.63 -13.47 -16.94
N MET A 147 7.56 -13.08 -17.63
CA MET A 147 6.71 -11.98 -17.17
C MET A 147 6.24 -12.23 -15.74
N PRO A 148 6.22 -11.22 -14.84
CA PRO A 148 5.36 -11.27 -13.68
C PRO A 148 3.94 -11.55 -14.17
N GLY A 149 3.22 -12.47 -13.50
CA GLY A 149 1.82 -12.74 -13.84
C GLY A 149 1.02 -11.44 -13.87
N MET A 150 -0.04 -11.36 -14.69
CA MET A 150 -0.77 -10.10 -14.94
C MET A 150 -1.20 -9.38 -13.65
N GLU A 151 -1.53 -10.13 -12.60
CA GLU A 151 -1.81 -9.62 -11.26
C GLU A 151 -0.60 -8.97 -10.58
N SER A 152 0.59 -9.57 -10.68
CA SER A 152 1.83 -9.00 -10.15
C SER A 152 2.19 -7.72 -10.90
N ALA A 153 2.15 -7.74 -12.25
CA ALA A 153 2.36 -6.55 -13.05
C ALA A 153 1.34 -5.43 -12.74
N TRP A 154 0.08 -5.79 -12.47
CA TRP A 154 -0.95 -4.86 -12.00
C TRP A 154 -0.63 -4.26 -10.63
N ASN A 155 -0.27 -5.09 -9.65
CA ASN A 155 0.08 -4.63 -8.31
C ASN A 155 1.29 -3.67 -8.33
N LEU A 156 2.28 -3.94 -9.17
CA LEU A 156 3.45 -3.09 -9.37
C LEU A 156 3.11 -1.78 -10.11
N LEU A 157 2.16 -1.81 -11.05
CA LEU A 157 1.64 -0.60 -11.68
C LEU A 157 0.98 0.32 -10.64
N VAL A 158 0.10 -0.23 -9.80
CA VAL A 158 -0.56 0.50 -8.70
C VAL A 158 0.48 1.05 -7.72
N ALA A 159 1.47 0.25 -7.33
CA ALA A 159 2.53 0.71 -6.44
C ALA A 159 3.36 1.85 -7.04
N SER A 160 3.77 1.74 -8.30
CA SER A 160 4.52 2.79 -9.00
C SER A 160 3.71 4.06 -9.28
N TYR A 161 2.38 3.95 -9.39
CA TYR A 161 1.47 5.10 -9.43
C TYR A 161 1.40 5.82 -8.09
N LEU A 162 0.97 5.13 -7.02
CA LEU A 162 0.75 5.71 -5.68
C LEU A 162 2.04 6.20 -5.02
N LEU A 163 3.19 5.60 -5.34
CA LEU A 163 4.51 6.04 -4.84
C LEU A 163 5.21 7.03 -5.78
N GLU A 164 4.54 7.45 -6.86
CA GLU A 164 5.01 8.46 -7.83
C GLU A 164 6.35 8.11 -8.51
N VAL A 165 6.52 6.84 -8.90
CA VAL A 165 7.78 6.30 -9.44
C VAL A 165 7.71 6.20 -10.97
N HIS A 166 8.02 7.32 -11.61
CA HIS A 166 7.80 7.58 -13.05
C HIS A 166 8.33 6.51 -14.02
N ALA A 167 9.61 6.15 -13.95
CA ALA A 167 10.24 5.27 -14.96
C ALA A 167 9.77 3.80 -14.87
N PRO A 168 9.67 3.17 -13.67
CA PRO A 168 9.01 1.89 -13.53
C PRO A 168 7.54 1.90 -13.97
N PHE A 169 6.77 2.94 -13.64
CA PHE A 169 5.38 3.07 -14.09
C PHE A 169 5.27 3.01 -15.62
N PHE A 170 6.14 3.75 -16.34
CA PHE A 170 6.20 3.68 -17.80
C PHE A 170 6.56 2.28 -18.31
N ASN A 171 7.59 1.64 -17.75
CA ASN A 171 8.03 0.31 -18.18
C ASN A 171 7.00 -0.80 -17.89
N ILE A 172 6.30 -0.73 -16.77
CA ILE A 172 5.26 -1.71 -16.38
C ILE A 172 4.01 -1.50 -17.25
N SER A 173 3.53 -0.26 -17.42
CA SER A 173 2.38 0.03 -18.27
C SER A 173 2.64 -0.35 -19.73
N LYS A 174 3.85 -0.10 -20.26
CA LYS A 174 4.30 -0.54 -21.58
C LYS A 174 4.15 -2.06 -21.78
N LYS A 175 4.55 -2.87 -20.79
CA LYS A 175 4.33 -4.33 -20.81
C LYS A 175 2.85 -4.72 -20.77
N LEU A 176 2.05 -4.04 -19.95
CA LEU A 176 0.61 -4.30 -19.86
C LEU A 176 -0.11 -3.95 -21.16
N VAL A 177 0.29 -2.85 -21.83
CA VAL A 177 -0.12 -2.47 -23.18
C VAL A 177 0.17 -3.60 -24.18
N ALA A 178 1.37 -4.17 -24.17
CA ALA A 178 1.75 -5.29 -25.06
C ALA A 178 1.04 -6.63 -24.73
N SER A 179 0.52 -6.80 -23.51
CA SER A 179 -0.15 -8.03 -23.07
C SER A 179 -1.56 -8.19 -23.68
N LYS A 180 -1.95 -9.44 -23.98
CA LYS A 180 -3.25 -9.77 -24.62
C LYS A 180 -4.42 -9.93 -23.63
N GLY A 181 -4.21 -9.80 -22.33
CA GLY A 181 -5.24 -10.04 -21.31
C GLY A 181 -6.02 -8.77 -20.95
N SER A 182 -7.31 -8.94 -20.63
CA SER A 182 -8.14 -7.85 -20.13
C SER A 182 -7.76 -7.49 -18.69
N LEU A 183 -7.52 -6.19 -18.45
CA LEU A 183 -7.23 -5.65 -17.12
C LEU A 183 -8.49 -5.50 -16.26
N LEU A 184 -9.68 -5.53 -16.86
CA LEU A 184 -10.97 -5.26 -16.20
C LEU A 184 -11.23 -6.19 -14.99
N LYS A 185 -10.69 -7.42 -15.01
CA LYS A 185 -10.80 -8.34 -13.86
C LYS A 185 -9.96 -7.90 -12.65
N HIS A 186 -8.82 -7.27 -12.87
CA HIS A 186 -7.91 -6.78 -11.83
C HIS A 186 -8.35 -5.41 -11.29
N VAL A 187 -8.95 -4.58 -12.15
CA VAL A 187 -9.70 -3.39 -11.75
C VAL A 187 -10.77 -3.77 -10.72
N LYS A 188 -11.63 -4.75 -11.05
CA LYS A 188 -12.73 -5.21 -10.18
C LYS A 188 -12.30 -5.99 -8.93
N SER A 189 -11.10 -6.60 -8.91
CA SER A 189 -10.61 -7.38 -7.76
C SER A 189 -9.71 -6.58 -6.82
N THR A 190 -9.56 -5.27 -7.05
CA THR A 190 -8.78 -4.42 -6.15
C THR A 190 -9.62 -4.09 -4.92
N HIS A 191 -9.10 -4.41 -3.73
CA HIS A 191 -9.87 -4.55 -2.48
C HIS A 191 -10.60 -3.29 -2.01
N ASP A 192 -10.05 -2.13 -2.36
CA ASP A 192 -10.72 -0.85 -2.19
C ASP A 192 -11.59 -0.60 -3.42
N GLU A 193 -12.91 -0.62 -3.24
CA GLU A 193 -13.88 -0.33 -4.30
C GLU A 193 -13.65 1.08 -4.88
N VAL A 194 -13.07 2.02 -4.12
CA VAL A 194 -12.66 3.34 -4.60
C VAL A 194 -11.43 3.26 -5.50
N LEU A 195 -10.46 2.38 -5.20
CA LEU A 195 -9.29 2.14 -6.04
C LEU A 195 -9.64 1.32 -7.31
N GLY A 196 -10.62 0.42 -7.21
CA GLY A 196 -11.22 -0.27 -8.36
C GLY A 196 -12.08 0.66 -9.23
N LEU A 197 -12.83 1.58 -8.61
CA LEU A 197 -13.55 2.66 -9.30
C LEU A 197 -12.60 3.73 -9.87
N GLN A 198 -11.40 3.96 -9.30
CA GLN A 198 -10.36 4.91 -9.75
C GLN A 198 -9.80 4.67 -11.18
N LEU A 199 -10.43 3.77 -11.94
CA LEU A 199 -9.93 3.21 -13.19
C LEU A 199 -11.03 3.12 -14.29
N GLY A 200 -12.15 3.84 -14.12
CA GLY A 200 -13.41 3.80 -14.90
C GLY A 200 -13.64 4.97 -15.90
N SER A 201 -14.56 5.91 -15.60
CA SER A 201 -14.86 7.08 -16.45
C SER A 201 -15.60 8.29 -15.79
N GLU A 202 -14.92 9.44 -15.69
CA GLU A 202 -15.29 10.80 -16.14
C GLU A 202 -16.08 11.83 -15.25
N PHE A 203 -15.78 13.11 -15.55
CA PHE A 203 -16.33 14.42 -15.10
C PHE A 203 -16.09 14.93 -13.66
N ALA A 204 -15.47 16.12 -13.58
CA ALA A 204 -15.15 16.83 -12.34
C ALA A 204 -15.79 18.23 -12.26
N VAL A 205 -16.24 18.63 -11.08
CA VAL A 205 -16.62 20.02 -10.74
C VAL A 205 -15.92 20.43 -9.44
N ASN A 206 -15.37 21.65 -9.44
CA ASN A 206 -14.46 22.19 -8.43
C ASN A 206 -14.93 22.07 -6.97
N LEU A 207 -14.12 21.47 -6.09
CA LEU A 207 -14.02 21.82 -4.67
C LEU A 207 -12.57 21.65 -4.14
N PRO A 208 -12.14 22.40 -3.10
CA PRO A 208 -10.81 22.28 -2.53
C PRO A 208 -10.73 21.22 -1.42
N TRP A 209 -9.72 20.34 -1.52
CA TRP A 209 -9.24 19.44 -0.45
C TRP A 209 -10.31 18.59 0.26
N ASN A 210 -10.81 17.55 -0.41
CA ASN A 210 -11.11 16.29 0.28
C ASN A 210 -10.92 15.08 -0.66
N THR A 211 -10.63 13.96 -0.03
CA THR A 211 -10.65 12.56 -0.48
C THR A 211 -11.82 12.23 -1.44
N TYR A 212 -11.65 11.20 -2.29
CA TYR A 212 -12.60 10.65 -3.29
C TYR A 212 -12.74 11.45 -4.62
N LEU A 213 -13.17 10.76 -5.69
CA LEU A 213 -13.52 11.28 -7.04
C LEU A 213 -12.38 11.61 -8.04
N HIS A 214 -11.56 10.63 -8.46
CA HIS A 214 -10.83 10.65 -9.74
C HIS A 214 -10.92 9.28 -10.44
N THR A 215 -12.08 9.03 -11.04
CA THR A 215 -12.64 7.67 -11.22
C THR A 215 -12.45 7.08 -12.61
N ASP A 216 -11.27 7.28 -13.23
CA ASP A 216 -11.12 7.13 -14.69
C ASP A 216 -9.86 6.39 -15.19
N LYS A 217 -8.67 6.92 -14.90
CA LYS A 217 -7.73 7.16 -16.02
C LYS A 217 -6.93 5.96 -16.52
N ALA A 218 -6.36 5.13 -15.65
CA ALA A 218 -5.25 4.25 -16.06
C ALA A 218 -5.65 3.05 -16.95
N SER A 219 -6.84 2.45 -16.77
CA SER A 219 -7.25 1.30 -17.60
C SER A 219 -7.62 1.75 -19.02
N VAL A 220 -8.40 2.82 -19.13
CA VAL A 220 -8.74 3.51 -20.39
C VAL A 220 -7.47 3.98 -21.09
N ALA A 221 -6.52 4.57 -20.36
CA ALA A 221 -5.22 4.97 -20.89
C ALA A 221 -4.42 3.80 -21.47
N ILE A 222 -4.39 2.64 -20.80
CA ILE A 222 -3.72 1.44 -21.33
C ILE A 222 -4.39 0.97 -22.62
N GLU A 223 -5.72 0.97 -22.72
CA GLU A 223 -6.41 0.57 -23.95
C GLU A 223 -6.28 1.63 -25.08
N GLU A 224 -6.32 2.93 -24.79
CA GLU A 224 -6.05 4.01 -25.75
C GLU A 224 -4.63 3.88 -26.31
N VAL A 225 -3.63 3.74 -25.42
CA VAL A 225 -2.23 3.57 -25.83
C VAL A 225 -2.00 2.23 -26.51
N ARG A 226 -2.70 1.15 -26.15
CA ARG A 226 -2.65 -0.13 -26.89
C ARG A 226 -3.22 0.00 -28.30
N SER A 227 -4.32 0.73 -28.50
CA SER A 227 -4.89 1.01 -29.82
C SER A 227 -3.96 1.88 -30.67
N ALA A 228 -3.37 2.92 -30.07
CA ALA A 228 -2.40 3.80 -30.72
C ALA A 228 -1.07 3.09 -31.05
N ALA A 229 -0.55 2.27 -30.13
CA ALA A 229 0.64 1.45 -30.30
C ALA A 229 0.47 0.45 -31.45
N LYS A 230 -0.67 -0.26 -31.48
CA LYS A 230 -1.01 -1.22 -32.54
C LYS A 230 -1.14 -0.57 -33.91
N SER A 231 -1.79 0.60 -34.00
CA SER A 231 -1.95 1.32 -35.28
C SER A 231 -0.63 1.93 -35.78
N ARG A 232 0.22 2.43 -34.88
CA ARG A 232 1.52 3.04 -35.24
C ARG A 232 2.70 2.06 -35.31
N LYS A 233 2.52 0.79 -34.92
CA LYS A 233 3.59 -0.22 -34.74
C LYS A 233 4.71 0.25 -33.79
N LEU A 234 4.33 1.00 -32.75
CA LEU A 234 5.25 1.53 -31.74
C LEU A 234 5.02 0.85 -30.39
N ASP A 235 6.08 0.75 -29.60
CA ASP A 235 6.10 0.06 -28.32
C ASP A 235 6.18 1.08 -27.17
N MET A 236 5.02 1.43 -26.60
CA MET A 236 4.83 2.60 -25.73
C MET A 236 4.11 2.27 -24.42
N GLY A 237 4.53 2.93 -23.33
CA GLY A 237 3.85 2.93 -22.04
C GLY A 237 3.16 4.25 -21.72
N LEU A 238 2.68 4.38 -20.49
CA LEU A 238 2.06 5.59 -19.97
C LEU A 238 3.07 6.47 -19.23
N CYS A 239 3.17 7.73 -19.63
CA CYS A 239 3.91 8.74 -18.87
C CYS A 239 3.10 9.14 -17.62
N LEU A 240 3.58 8.80 -16.42
CA LEU A 240 2.88 9.06 -15.16
C LEU A 240 2.48 10.53 -14.98
N GLY A 241 3.42 11.47 -15.21
CA GLY A 241 3.14 12.89 -15.11
C GLY A 241 2.09 13.41 -16.12
N CYS A 242 1.95 12.78 -17.29
CA CYS A 242 0.86 13.10 -18.20
C CYS A 242 -0.45 12.43 -17.77
N LEU A 243 -0.42 11.20 -17.26
CA LEU A 243 -1.62 10.49 -16.79
C LEU A 243 -2.34 11.24 -15.66
N ILE A 244 -1.58 11.78 -14.70
CA ILE A 244 -2.11 12.57 -13.58
C ILE A 244 -2.81 13.85 -14.07
N HIS A 245 -2.25 14.51 -15.09
CA HIS A 245 -2.75 15.80 -15.61
C HIS A 245 -3.62 15.70 -16.87
N ALA A 246 -3.83 14.51 -17.43
CA ALA A 246 -4.60 14.33 -18.66
C ALA A 246 -6.09 14.56 -18.40
N THR A 247 -6.71 15.35 -19.28
CA THR A 247 -8.15 15.61 -19.31
C THR A 247 -8.81 14.92 -20.51
N ASP A 248 -8.20 14.99 -21.70
CA ASP A 248 -8.90 14.64 -22.96
C ASP A 248 -8.27 13.48 -23.75
N SER A 249 -7.03 13.06 -23.43
CA SER A 249 -6.31 11.98 -24.14
C SER A 249 -5.05 11.58 -23.39
N PHE A 250 -4.77 10.27 -23.36
CA PHE A 250 -3.59 9.69 -22.73
C PHE A 250 -2.43 9.45 -23.70
N THR A 251 -2.68 9.53 -25.02
CA THR A 251 -1.64 9.44 -26.06
C THR A 251 -0.93 10.78 -26.31
N LYS A 252 -1.55 11.92 -25.99
CA LYS A 252 -0.96 13.26 -26.13
C LYS A 252 -0.01 13.61 -24.97
N ARG A 253 1.05 14.35 -25.28
CA ARG A 253 1.97 14.92 -24.28
C ARG A 253 1.40 16.22 -23.70
N HIS A 254 1.30 16.33 -22.37
CA HIS A 254 1.00 17.60 -21.71
C HIS A 254 2.13 18.60 -21.96
N ALA A 255 1.81 19.89 -22.20
CA ALA A 255 2.79 20.89 -22.63
C ALA A 255 4.00 21.06 -21.68
N GLN A 256 3.78 20.84 -20.38
CA GLN A 256 4.81 20.95 -19.34
C GLN A 256 5.60 19.63 -19.11
N CYS A 257 5.27 18.54 -19.81
CA CYS A 257 5.93 17.25 -19.63
C CYS A 257 7.35 17.24 -20.22
N LYS A 258 8.33 16.96 -19.36
CA LYS A 258 9.76 16.87 -19.67
C LYS A 258 10.18 15.53 -20.29
N HIS A 259 9.35 14.50 -20.21
CA HIS A 259 9.66 13.14 -20.68
C HIS A 259 9.38 12.95 -22.18
N LEU A 260 10.09 13.70 -23.04
CA LEU A 260 9.94 13.65 -24.50
C LEU A 260 9.93 12.23 -25.08
N ALA A 261 10.84 11.37 -24.62
CA ALA A 261 10.99 9.99 -25.10
C ALA A 261 9.87 9.01 -24.66
N TRP A 262 8.91 9.44 -23.85
CA TRP A 262 7.80 8.62 -23.36
C TRP A 262 6.47 8.91 -24.06
N HIS A 263 6.52 9.67 -25.16
CA HIS A 263 5.35 10.00 -25.97
C HIS A 263 5.54 9.57 -27.42
N PHE A 264 4.42 9.36 -28.11
CA PHE A 264 4.43 9.11 -29.54
C PHE A 264 5.00 10.33 -30.29
N PRO A 265 5.74 10.11 -31.40
CA PRO A 265 6.04 11.16 -32.37
C PRO A 265 4.76 11.79 -32.98
#